data_AF-A0A2D6QAP6-F1
#
_entry.id   AF-A0A2D6QAP6-F1
#
_cell.length_a   1.000
_cell.length_b   1.000
_cell.length_c   1.000
_cell.angle_alpha   90.00
_cell.angle_beta   90.00
_cell.angle_gamma   90.00
#
_symmetry.space_group_name_H-M   'P 1'
#
loop_
_entity.id
_entity.type
_entity.pdbx_description
1 polymer ?
#
loop_
_entity_poly.entity_id
_entity_poly.type
_entity_poly.pdbx_seq_one_letter_code
_entity_poly.pdbx_strand_id
1 'polypeptide(L)'
;MGDPTLDWNGDGVLDECTPPNYCTANPNSTGLPAVMSVSGSPIITDNNFTLIASQMPNWEYGYFLMAETQGFIPNVGGSGGNLCLGFPFYRFNNFKNGTGAVLSSGSNGTFSFTPNLTNLPQNVTFMIGETWDFQAWYRDGAASTSNFTDGIEVMFR
;
A
#
# COMPACT_ATOMS: atom_id res chain seq x y z
N MET A 1 -3.63 7.82 28.26
CA MET A 1 -3.50 8.56 27.01
C MET A 1 -2.83 7.60 26.04
N GLY A 2 -3.45 7.33 24.89
CA GLY A 2 -2.92 6.39 23.90
C GLY A 2 -1.58 6.90 23.36
N ASP A 3 -0.71 5.97 22.96
CA ASP A 3 0.53 6.32 22.26
C ASP A 3 0.14 6.89 20.88
N PRO A 4 0.41 8.17 20.59
CA PRO A 4 0.04 8.79 19.31
C PRO A 4 0.73 8.12 18.11
N THR A 5 1.80 7.33 18.33
CA THR A 5 2.44 6.56 17.25
C THR A 5 1.60 5.38 16.74
N LEU A 6 0.56 4.99 17.49
CA LEU A 6 -0.40 3.94 17.10
C LEU A 6 -1.64 4.50 16.38
N ASP A 7 -1.72 5.81 16.20
CA ASP A 7 -2.69 6.51 15.36
C ASP A 7 -1.96 6.89 14.04
N TRP A 8 -2.06 6.01 13.06
CA TRP A 8 -1.43 6.08 11.74
C TRP A 8 -2.12 7.09 10.83
N ASN A 9 -3.44 7.28 10.88
CA ASN A 9 -4.13 8.27 10.03
C ASN A 9 -4.28 9.66 10.69
N GLY A 10 -4.00 9.79 11.98
CA GLY A 10 -4.08 11.04 12.72
C GLY A 10 -5.50 11.45 13.14
N ASP A 11 -6.46 10.51 13.16
CA ASP A 11 -7.86 10.81 13.46
C ASP A 11 -8.20 10.84 14.97
N GLY A 12 -7.21 10.51 15.82
CA GLY A 12 -7.35 10.44 17.28
C GLY A 12 -7.88 9.11 17.81
N VAL A 13 -8.08 8.11 16.95
CA VAL A 13 -8.39 6.72 17.28
C VAL A 13 -7.13 5.87 17.10
N LEU A 14 -6.92 4.88 17.97
CA LEU A 14 -5.78 3.97 17.83
C LEU A 14 -6.09 2.91 16.76
N ASP A 15 -5.24 2.85 15.75
CA ASP A 15 -5.38 1.98 14.59
C ASP A 15 -5.08 0.50 14.88
N GLU A 16 -4.54 0.20 16.08
CA GLU A 16 -4.51 -1.16 16.62
C GLU A 16 -5.93 -1.73 16.77
N CYS A 17 -6.93 -0.87 17.02
CA CYS A 17 -8.32 -1.27 17.18
C CYS A 17 -9.13 -1.16 15.88
N THR A 18 -8.78 -0.21 15.01
CA THR A 18 -9.48 0.03 13.73
C THR A 18 -8.44 0.40 12.68
N PRO A 19 -8.01 -0.53 11.81
CA PRO A 19 -7.02 -0.19 10.79
C PRO A 19 -7.50 0.97 9.91
N PRO A 20 -6.61 1.89 9.46
CA PRO A 20 -6.97 3.03 8.63
C PRO A 20 -7.13 2.61 7.15
N ASN A 21 -7.60 1.38 6.96
CA ASN A 21 -7.88 0.80 5.67
C ASN A 21 -9.19 1.37 5.15
N TYR A 22 -9.19 1.73 3.88
CA TYR A 22 -10.35 2.24 3.18
C TYR A 22 -10.45 1.59 1.81
N CYS A 23 -11.58 1.81 1.15
CA CYS A 23 -11.91 1.17 -0.12
C CYS A 23 -12.10 -0.35 0.02
N THR A 24 -13.07 -0.91 -0.69
CA THR A 24 -13.29 -2.36 -0.66
C THR A 24 -12.53 -3.02 -1.81
N ALA A 25 -11.59 -3.90 -1.46
CA ALA A 25 -10.90 -4.75 -2.42
C ALA A 25 -11.86 -5.79 -3.01
N ASN A 26 -11.70 -6.09 -4.30
CA ASN A 26 -12.43 -7.19 -4.93
C ASN A 26 -11.74 -8.52 -4.60
N PRO A 27 -12.49 -9.61 -4.41
CA PRO A 27 -11.90 -10.94 -4.26
C PRO A 27 -10.99 -11.30 -5.44
N ASN A 28 -9.84 -11.90 -5.15
CA ASN A 28 -8.93 -12.46 -6.16
C ASN A 28 -9.23 -13.94 -6.42
N SER A 29 -8.43 -14.61 -7.26
CA SER A 29 -8.63 -16.03 -7.61
C SER A 29 -8.61 -17.01 -6.42
N THR A 30 -8.11 -16.61 -5.25
CA THR A 30 -8.22 -17.39 -4.01
C THR A 30 -9.61 -17.32 -3.37
N GLY A 31 -10.47 -16.40 -3.83
CA GLY A 31 -11.79 -16.09 -3.26
C GLY A 31 -11.73 -15.07 -2.12
N LEU A 32 -10.55 -14.59 -1.73
CA LEU A 32 -10.37 -13.59 -0.68
C LEU A 32 -9.98 -12.23 -1.27
N PRO A 33 -10.40 -11.12 -0.63
CA PRO A 33 -9.86 -9.79 -0.93
C PRO A 33 -8.43 -9.65 -0.38
N ALA A 34 -7.51 -9.05 -1.14
CA ALA A 34 -6.18 -8.76 -0.62
C ALA A 34 -6.21 -7.53 0.30
N VAL A 35 -5.39 -7.52 1.35
CA VAL A 35 -5.44 -6.54 2.44
C VAL A 35 -4.09 -5.86 2.67
N MET A 36 -4.10 -4.55 2.78
CA MET A 36 -2.99 -3.69 3.17
C MET A 36 -2.81 -3.65 4.68
N SER A 37 -1.56 -3.56 5.11
CA SER A 37 -1.21 -3.18 6.47
C SER A 37 0.16 -2.49 6.49
N VAL A 38 0.44 -1.81 7.61
CA VAL A 38 1.69 -1.11 7.85
C VAL A 38 2.31 -1.55 9.16
N SER A 39 3.63 -1.38 9.27
CA SER A 39 4.37 -1.62 10.51
C SER A 39 5.60 -0.73 10.56
N GLY A 40 6.14 -0.55 11.77
CA GLY A 40 7.29 0.31 12.02
C GLY A 40 6.84 1.66 12.60
N SER A 41 7.30 2.76 12.01
CA SER A 41 7.08 4.12 12.48
C SER A 41 6.63 5.05 11.33
N PRO A 42 5.61 5.91 11.54
CA PRO A 42 5.24 6.97 10.61
C PRO A 42 6.16 8.21 10.71
N ILE A 43 7.17 8.20 11.59
CA ILE A 43 8.12 9.31 11.73
C ILE A 43 9.13 9.25 10.57
N ILE A 44 9.20 10.32 9.77
CA ILE A 44 10.01 10.38 8.55
C ILE A 44 11.49 10.14 8.87
N THR A 45 11.98 10.71 9.97
CA THR A 45 13.39 10.60 10.38
C THR A 45 13.78 9.21 10.91
N ASP A 46 12.82 8.40 11.35
CA ASP A 46 13.11 7.02 11.76
C ASP A 46 13.45 6.13 10.57
N ASN A 47 12.94 6.49 9.38
CA ASN A 47 13.10 5.76 8.13
C ASN A 47 12.84 4.24 8.28
N ASN A 48 11.86 3.92 9.12
CA ASN A 48 11.51 2.55 9.52
C ASN A 48 10.03 2.31 9.26
N PHE A 49 9.60 2.43 8.02
CA PHE A 49 8.21 2.25 7.60
C PHE A 49 8.13 1.07 6.64
N THR A 50 7.24 0.11 6.91
CA THR A 50 7.08 -1.09 6.09
C THR A 50 5.64 -1.26 5.64
N LEU A 51 5.46 -1.32 4.33
CA LEU A 51 4.22 -1.66 3.65
C LEU A 51 4.10 -3.18 3.52
N ILE A 52 2.92 -3.70 3.84
CA ILE A 52 2.59 -5.12 3.75
C ILE A 52 1.30 -5.26 2.97
N ALA A 53 1.27 -6.22 2.04
CA ALA A 53 0.05 -6.64 1.36
C ALA A 53 -0.09 -8.15 1.54
N SER A 54 -1.27 -8.62 1.91
CA SER A 54 -1.53 -10.02 2.28
C SER A 54 -2.79 -10.56 1.60
N GLN A 55 -3.00 -11.88 1.72
CA GLN A 55 -4.12 -12.61 1.10
C GLN A 55 -4.13 -12.54 -0.44
N MET A 56 -2.94 -12.43 -1.06
CA MET A 56 -2.78 -12.52 -2.51
C MET A 56 -2.60 -13.99 -2.94
N PRO A 57 -2.82 -14.32 -4.22
CA PRO A 57 -2.44 -15.63 -4.72
C PRO A 57 -0.92 -15.86 -4.58
N ASN A 58 -0.55 -17.11 -4.32
CA ASN A 58 0.86 -17.48 -4.14
C ASN A 58 1.64 -17.38 -5.44
N TRP A 59 2.94 -17.08 -5.32
CA TRP A 59 3.90 -16.99 -6.43
C TRP A 59 3.57 -15.94 -7.49
N GLU A 60 2.78 -14.94 -7.12
CA GLU A 60 2.46 -13.80 -7.97
C GLU A 60 3.44 -12.66 -7.77
N TYR A 61 3.49 -11.77 -8.76
CA TYR A 61 4.37 -10.60 -8.75
C TYR A 61 3.58 -9.30 -8.75
N GLY A 62 4.14 -8.27 -8.13
CA GLY A 62 3.48 -6.98 -7.99
C GLY A 62 4.37 -5.91 -7.37
N TYR A 63 3.78 -4.79 -7.01
CA TYR A 63 4.46 -3.64 -6.40
C TYR A 63 3.47 -2.73 -5.68
N PHE A 64 3.99 -1.89 -4.78
CA PHE A 64 3.20 -0.88 -4.09
C PHE A 64 3.06 0.41 -4.89
N LEU A 65 2.00 1.13 -4.59
CA LEU A 65 1.61 2.42 -5.15
C LEU A 65 1.43 3.41 -4.00
N MET A 66 1.60 4.69 -4.28
CA MET A 66 1.25 5.76 -3.34
C MET A 66 0.59 6.95 -4.03
N ALA A 67 -0.26 7.68 -3.32
CA ALA A 67 -0.82 8.96 -3.74
C ALA A 67 -1.09 9.86 -2.53
N GLU A 68 -1.24 11.16 -2.77
CA GLU A 68 -1.60 12.14 -1.74
C GLU A 68 -3.12 12.36 -1.65
N THR A 69 -3.87 11.71 -2.54
CA THR A 69 -5.33 11.82 -2.59
C THR A 69 -5.95 10.44 -2.78
N GLN A 70 -7.09 10.24 -2.16
CA GLN A 70 -7.95 9.07 -2.38
C GLN A 70 -8.68 9.18 -3.72
N GLY A 71 -8.97 8.04 -4.33
CA GLY A 71 -9.71 7.94 -5.57
C GLY A 71 -10.53 6.66 -5.65
N PHE A 72 -11.29 6.47 -6.72
CA PHE A 72 -11.95 5.20 -6.98
C PHE A 72 -12.14 4.99 -8.48
N ILE A 73 -11.35 4.07 -9.04
CA ILE A 73 -11.42 3.68 -10.45
C ILE A 73 -11.64 2.16 -10.49
N PRO A 74 -12.87 1.70 -10.73
CA PRO A 74 -13.17 0.28 -10.75
C PRO A 74 -12.56 -0.41 -11.97
N ASN A 75 -12.03 -1.62 -11.78
CA ASN A 75 -11.47 -2.48 -12.84
C ASN A 75 -10.44 -1.76 -13.75
N VAL A 76 -9.57 -0.95 -13.14
CA VAL A 76 -8.65 -0.08 -13.88
C VAL A 76 -7.75 -0.88 -14.83
N GLY A 77 -7.67 -0.44 -16.09
CA GLY A 77 -6.81 -1.10 -17.08
C GLY A 77 -7.15 -2.57 -17.36
N GLY A 78 -8.38 -3.01 -17.06
CA GLY A 78 -8.80 -4.41 -17.23
C GLY A 78 -8.41 -5.34 -16.08
N SER A 79 -7.99 -4.79 -14.93
CA SER A 79 -7.85 -5.56 -13.69
C SER A 79 -9.21 -6.08 -13.20
N GLY A 80 -9.20 -7.11 -12.35
CA GLY A 80 -10.36 -7.52 -11.56
C GLY A 80 -10.56 -6.69 -10.28
N GLY A 81 -9.69 -5.70 -10.03
CA GLY A 81 -9.65 -4.91 -8.80
C GLY A 81 -9.90 -3.42 -9.00
N ASN A 82 -10.17 -2.72 -7.91
CA ASN A 82 -10.41 -1.27 -7.92
C ASN A 82 -9.14 -0.51 -7.52
N LEU A 83 -8.78 0.52 -8.28
CA LEU A 83 -7.73 1.45 -7.87
C LEU A 83 -8.34 2.50 -6.95
N CYS A 84 -7.84 2.57 -5.72
CA CYS A 84 -8.38 3.44 -4.67
C CYS A 84 -7.56 4.72 -4.45
N LEU A 85 -6.56 4.94 -5.31
CA LEU A 85 -5.68 6.11 -5.28
C LEU A 85 -6.12 7.15 -6.31
N GLY A 86 -6.00 8.41 -5.93
CA GLY A 86 -6.21 9.59 -6.78
C GLY A 86 -4.99 9.92 -7.64
N PHE A 87 -5.11 10.98 -8.44
CA PHE A 87 -4.02 11.45 -9.31
C PHE A 87 -3.35 12.70 -8.74
N PRO A 88 -2.02 12.83 -8.86
CA PRO A 88 -1.08 11.82 -9.38
C PRO A 88 -0.83 10.69 -8.37
N PHE A 89 -0.57 9.49 -8.89
CA PHE A 89 -0.07 8.37 -8.09
C PHE A 89 1.28 7.87 -8.62
N TYR A 90 2.08 7.33 -7.71
CA TYR A 90 3.46 6.91 -7.93
C TYR A 90 3.59 5.42 -7.70
N ARG A 91 4.63 4.81 -8.30
CA ARG A 91 4.85 3.35 -8.26
C ARG A 91 6.21 3.03 -7.64
N PHE A 92 6.22 2.13 -6.67
CA PHE A 92 7.43 1.57 -6.08
C PHE A 92 7.95 0.37 -6.88
N ASN A 93 8.20 0.53 -8.18
CA ASN A 93 8.67 -0.56 -9.05
C ASN A 93 10.07 -0.35 -9.65
N ASN A 94 10.73 0.77 -9.35
CA ASN A 94 12.02 1.12 -9.95
C ASN A 94 13.20 0.81 -9.05
N PHE A 95 13.74 -0.40 -9.19
CA PHE A 95 14.94 -0.84 -8.46
C PHE A 95 16.20 -0.05 -8.82
N LYS A 96 16.33 0.48 -10.05
CA LYS A 96 17.56 1.15 -10.51
C LYS A 96 17.86 2.43 -9.73
N ASN A 97 16.82 3.13 -9.29
CA ASN A 97 16.94 4.37 -8.54
C ASN A 97 16.79 4.15 -7.02
N GLY A 98 16.65 2.88 -6.58
CA GLY A 98 16.42 2.53 -5.17
C GLY A 98 15.06 2.96 -4.64
N THR A 99 14.12 3.35 -5.51
CA THR A 99 12.79 3.87 -5.13
C THR A 99 11.70 2.80 -5.22
N GLY A 100 12.06 1.52 -5.27
CA GLY A 100 11.08 0.44 -5.38
C GLY A 100 11.65 -0.90 -5.81
N ALA A 101 10.78 -1.91 -5.86
CA ALA A 101 11.10 -3.24 -6.37
C ALA A 101 9.82 -3.93 -6.85
N VAL A 102 9.97 -4.84 -7.83
CA VAL A 102 8.91 -5.82 -8.11
C VAL A 102 9.07 -6.96 -7.10
N LEU A 103 8.01 -7.25 -6.36
CA LEU A 103 7.99 -8.20 -5.26
C LEU A 103 7.33 -9.50 -5.70
N SER A 104 7.64 -10.59 -5.01
CA SER A 104 6.96 -11.88 -5.15
C SER A 104 6.16 -12.19 -3.88
N SER A 105 4.95 -12.73 -4.05
CA SER A 105 4.06 -13.05 -2.93
C SER A 105 4.50 -14.34 -2.22
N GLY A 106 5.41 -15.09 -2.86
CA GLY A 106 5.95 -16.34 -2.35
C GLY A 106 4.87 -17.38 -2.04
N SER A 107 5.19 -18.31 -1.15
CA SER A 107 4.25 -19.33 -0.67
C SER A 107 3.20 -18.80 0.31
N ASN A 108 3.37 -17.57 0.80
CA ASN A 108 2.56 -17.01 1.87
C ASN A 108 1.50 -16.00 1.36
N GLY A 109 1.53 -15.68 0.06
CA GLY A 109 0.58 -14.73 -0.52
C GLY A 109 0.79 -13.30 -0.03
N THR A 110 2.04 -12.91 0.26
CA THR A 110 2.37 -11.66 0.95
C THR A 110 3.53 -10.90 0.30
N PHE A 111 3.37 -9.59 0.14
CA PHE A 111 4.45 -8.66 -0.14
C PHE A 111 4.85 -7.93 1.14
N SER A 112 6.15 -7.64 1.27
CA SER A 112 6.69 -6.77 2.31
C SER A 112 7.73 -5.86 1.69
N PHE A 113 7.61 -4.55 1.93
CA PHE A 113 8.50 -3.55 1.35
C PHE A 113 8.69 -2.37 2.30
N THR A 114 9.95 -2.05 2.56
CA THR A 114 10.35 -0.90 3.37
C THR A 114 10.87 0.20 2.42
N PRO A 115 10.04 1.19 2.03
CA PRO A 115 10.52 2.32 1.25
C PRO A 115 11.56 3.13 2.05
N ASN A 116 12.53 3.69 1.34
CA ASN A 116 13.37 4.74 1.92
C ASN A 116 12.59 6.06 1.86
N LEU A 117 12.13 6.54 3.01
CA LEU A 117 11.34 7.77 3.15
C LEU A 117 12.12 9.03 2.73
N THR A 118 13.45 8.94 2.67
CA THR A 118 14.33 10.02 2.18
C THR A 118 14.64 9.94 0.68
N ASN A 119 14.18 8.90 -0.01
CA ASN A 119 14.39 8.68 -1.44
C ASN A 119 13.16 8.03 -2.09
N LEU A 120 12.13 8.85 -2.31
CA LEU A 120 10.86 8.40 -2.90
C LEU A 120 10.83 8.57 -4.42
N PRO A 121 9.93 7.85 -5.14
CA PRO A 121 9.76 8.00 -6.58
C PRO A 121 9.50 9.46 -7.00
N GLN A 122 10.03 9.83 -8.18
CA GLN A 122 9.82 11.15 -8.81
C GLN A 122 10.19 12.36 -7.92
N ASN A 123 11.14 12.19 -6.99
CA ASN A 123 11.57 13.24 -6.04
C ASN A 123 10.43 13.77 -5.15
N VAL A 124 9.41 12.95 -4.90
CA VAL A 124 8.40 13.25 -3.88
C VAL A 124 9.09 13.33 -2.51
N THR A 125 8.62 14.22 -1.66
CA THR A 125 9.06 14.37 -0.27
C THR A 125 7.82 14.44 0.61
N PHE A 126 7.73 13.56 1.61
CA PHE A 126 6.67 13.66 2.61
C PHE A 126 6.95 14.87 3.52
N MET A 127 5.91 15.67 3.78
CA MET A 127 5.95 16.74 4.78
C MET A 127 5.28 16.28 6.07
N ILE A 128 5.69 16.91 7.18
CA ILE A 128 5.13 16.62 8.50
C ILE A 128 3.65 17.02 8.52
N GLY A 129 2.79 16.11 8.94
CA GLY A 129 1.34 16.27 8.97
C GLY A 129 0.64 16.00 7.64
N GLU A 130 1.37 15.61 6.59
CA GLU A 130 0.76 15.13 5.36
C GLU A 130 0.29 13.71 5.49
N THR A 131 -0.82 13.44 4.81
CA THR A 131 -1.40 12.12 4.69
C THR A 131 -1.15 11.58 3.29
N TRP A 132 -0.69 10.34 3.24
CA TRP A 132 -0.42 9.60 2.02
C TRP A 132 -1.14 8.26 2.05
N ASP A 133 -1.66 7.91 0.89
CA ASP A 133 -2.42 6.72 0.62
C ASP A 133 -1.57 5.67 -0.07
N PHE A 134 -1.71 4.41 0.33
CA PHE A 134 -0.98 3.29 -0.25
C PHE A 134 -1.90 2.16 -0.69
N GLN A 135 -1.54 1.51 -1.80
CA GLN A 135 -2.23 0.33 -2.31
C GLN A 135 -1.22 -0.59 -3.00
N ALA A 136 -1.45 -1.90 -3.02
CA ALA A 136 -0.64 -2.83 -3.82
C ALA A 136 -1.38 -3.26 -5.09
N TRP A 137 -0.65 -3.28 -6.20
CA TRP A 137 -1.05 -3.98 -7.41
C TRP A 137 -0.33 -5.30 -7.50
N TYR A 138 -1.04 -6.36 -7.85
CA TYR A 138 -0.48 -7.69 -8.03
C TYR A 138 -1.10 -8.42 -9.22
N ARG A 139 -0.35 -9.36 -9.80
CA ARG A 139 -0.88 -10.28 -10.80
C ARG A 139 -1.83 -11.28 -10.15
N ASP A 140 -2.90 -11.60 -10.86
CA ASP A 140 -3.82 -12.66 -10.51
C ASP A 140 -3.89 -13.65 -11.68
N GLY A 141 -2.83 -14.46 -11.80
CA GLY A 141 -2.55 -15.29 -12.96
C GLY A 141 -3.58 -16.39 -13.17
N ALA A 142 -4.12 -16.97 -12.10
CA ALA A 142 -5.18 -17.98 -12.18
C ALA A 142 -6.48 -17.42 -12.77
N ALA A 143 -6.77 -16.13 -12.54
CA ALA A 143 -7.87 -15.41 -13.19
C ALA A 143 -7.47 -14.71 -14.50
N SER A 144 -6.23 -14.92 -14.98
CA SER A 144 -5.66 -14.26 -16.17
C SER A 144 -5.81 -12.73 -16.16
N THR A 145 -5.70 -12.12 -14.98
CA THR A 145 -5.85 -10.68 -14.77
C THR A 145 -4.82 -10.14 -13.78
N SER A 146 -5.05 -8.95 -13.27
CA SER A 146 -4.40 -8.38 -12.10
C SER A 146 -5.45 -7.90 -11.13
N ASN A 147 -5.06 -7.64 -9.89
CA ASN A 147 -5.98 -7.18 -8.87
C ASN A 147 -5.26 -6.21 -7.91
N PHE A 148 -6.02 -5.58 -7.03
CA PHE A 148 -5.55 -4.57 -6.10
C PHE A 148 -6.01 -4.94 -4.69
N THR A 149 -5.20 -4.56 -3.70
CA THR A 149 -5.62 -4.55 -2.29
C THR A 149 -6.64 -3.45 -2.03
N ASP A 150 -7.12 -3.36 -0.81
CA ASP A 150 -7.71 -2.12 -0.28
C ASP A 150 -6.63 -1.02 -0.19
N GLY A 151 -7.06 0.20 0.13
CA GLY A 151 -6.17 1.31 0.41
C GLY A 151 -5.86 1.39 1.90
N ILE A 152 -4.70 1.95 2.26
CA ILE A 152 -4.37 2.31 3.63
C ILE A 152 -3.86 3.75 3.69
N GLU A 153 -4.40 4.52 4.62
CA GLU A 153 -4.07 5.92 4.84
C GLU A 153 -3.02 6.06 5.96
N VAL A 154 -2.00 6.88 5.74
CA VAL A 154 -0.93 7.13 6.71
C VAL A 154 -0.56 8.61 6.74
N MET A 155 -0.62 9.22 7.93
CA MET A 155 -0.12 10.55 8.22
C MET A 155 1.34 10.49 8.71
N PHE A 156 2.23 11.13 7.98
CA PHE A 156 3.66 11.19 8.30
C PHE A 156 3.99 12.31 9.29
N ARG A 157 4.97 12.07 10.17
CA ARG A 157 5.36 12.99 11.25
C ARG A 157 6.86 13.25 11.32
#